data_AF-A0A1W1V3Q2-F1
#
_entry.id   AF-A0A1W1V3Q2-F1
#
_cell.length_a   1.000
_cell.length_b   1.000
_cell.length_c   1.000
_cell.angle_alpha   90.00
_cell.angle_beta   90.00
_cell.angle_gamma   90.00
#
_symmetry.space_group_name_H-M   'P 1'
#
loop_
_entity.id
_entity.type
_entity.pdbx_description
1 polymer ?
#
loop_
_entity_poly.entity_id
_entity_poly.type
_entity_poly.pdbx_seq_one_letter_code
_entity_poly.pdbx_strand_id
1 'polypeptide(L)' 'MGIKQLKLKSREVEELQDTAIELGTYTLLGSDGQQIDQGKYLVVWKEQNGQWRLHQDIWNTSLPAPAQ' A
#
# COMPACT_ATOMS: atom_id res chain seq x y z
N MET A 1 -7.21 -12.81 16.37
CA MET A 1 -6.98 -11.37 16.05
C MET A 1 -6.50 -11.30 14.62
N GLY A 2 -6.99 -10.36 13.80
CA GLY A 2 -6.64 -10.26 12.39
C GLY A 2 -7.04 -8.90 11.82
N ILE A 3 -6.54 -8.60 10.62
CA ILE A 3 -6.83 -7.34 9.91
C ILE A 3 -8.31 -7.34 9.51
N LYS A 4 -9.01 -6.24 9.81
CA LYS A 4 -10.42 -6.01 9.46
C LYS A 4 -10.61 -4.88 8.48
N GLN A 5 -9.69 -3.92 8.45
CA GLN A 5 -9.73 -2.80 7.53
C GLN A 5 -8.33 -2.43 7.06
N LEU A 6 -8.20 -2.22 5.76
CA LEU A 6 -7.06 -1.58 5.11
C LEU A 6 -7.52 -0.22 4.61
N LYS A 7 -6.82 0.84 5.03
CA LYS A 7 -6.99 2.19 4.46
C LYS A 7 -5.76 2.52 3.64
N LEU A 8 -5.97 2.89 2.39
CA LEU A 8 -4.91 3.35 1.48
C LEU A 8 -5.10 4.84 1.20
N LYS A 9 -3.98 5.54 1.10
CA LYS A 9 -3.94 6.93 0.65
C LYS A 9 -2.80 7.08 -0.34
N SER A 10 -3.16 7.14 -1.62
CA SER A 10 -2.24 7.50 -2.71
C SER A 10 -1.70 8.90 -2.46
N ARG A 11 -0.39 9.06 -2.63
CA ARG A 11 0.32 10.34 -2.47
C ARG A 11 0.79 10.87 -3.81
N GLU A 12 1.29 9.99 -4.66
CA GLU A 12 1.84 10.32 -5.96
C GLU A 12 1.56 9.17 -6.92
N VAL A 13 1.27 9.53 -8.16
CA VAL A 13 1.13 8.58 -9.28
C VAL A 13 1.87 9.17 -10.46
N GLU A 14 2.86 8.45 -10.96
CA GLU A 14 3.58 8.77 -12.19
C GLU A 14 3.23 7.75 -13.27
N GLU A 15 2.67 8.20 -14.38
CA GLU A 15 2.31 7.35 -15.52
C GLU A 15 3.40 7.36 -16.59
N LEU A 16 3.78 6.17 -17.05
CA LEU A 16 4.89 5.85 -17.93
C LEU A 16 4.40 4.85 -19.01
N GLN A 17 3.71 5.36 -20.03
CA GLN A 17 3.10 4.55 -21.11
C GLN A 17 2.11 3.49 -20.56
N ASP A 18 2.46 2.20 -20.66
CA ASP A 18 1.66 1.07 -20.18
C ASP A 18 1.96 0.73 -18.71
N THR A 19 2.72 1.57 -18.01
CA THR A 19 3.14 1.38 -16.62
C THR A 19 2.79 2.60 -15.79
N ALA A 20 2.47 2.43 -14.51
CA ALA A 20 2.35 3.55 -13.58
C ALA A 20 2.99 3.19 -12.23
N ILE A 21 3.66 4.16 -11.60
CA ILE A 21 4.24 4.02 -10.27
C ILE A 21 3.36 4.79 -9.30
N GLU A 22 2.78 4.10 -8.33
CA GLU A 22 2.01 4.70 -7.24
C GLU A 22 2.81 4.62 -5.94
N LEU A 23 2.95 5.76 -5.27
CA LEU A 23 3.45 5.85 -3.91
C LEU A 23 2.31 6.22 -2.98
N GLY A 24 2.25 5.56 -1.82
CA GLY A 24 1.21 5.88 -0.85
C GLY A 24 1.52 5.46 0.57
N THR A 25 0.55 5.71 1.43
CA THR A 25 0.58 5.33 2.85
C THR A 25 -0.60 4.43 3.17
N TYR A 26 -0.43 3.59 4.19
CA TYR A 26 -1.47 2.68 4.63
C TYR A 26 -1.69 2.70 6.14
N THR A 27 -2.88 2.29 6.53
CA THR A 27 -3.22 1.97 7.92
C THR A 27 -3.97 0.63 7.95
N LEU A 28 -3.50 -0.29 8.79
CA LEU A 28 -4.15 -1.57 9.08
C LEU A 28 -4.87 -1.47 10.43
N LEU A 29 -6.17 -1.78 10.44
CA LEU A 29 -6.98 -1.80 11.65
C LEU A 29 -7.52 -3.22 11.92
N GLY A 30 -7.52 -3.60 13.19
CA GLY A 30 -8.11 -4.82 13.71
C GLY A 30 -9.57 -4.63 14.15
N SER A 31 -10.02 -5.48 15.07
CA SER A 31 -11.32 -5.31 15.71
C SER A 31 -11.40 -3.97 16.46
N ASP A 32 -12.61 -3.42 16.53
CA ASP A 32 -12.91 -2.20 17.31
C ASP A 32 -12.06 -0.97 16.94
N GLY A 33 -11.52 -0.95 15.72
CA GLY A 33 -10.70 0.16 15.22
C GLY A 33 -9.28 0.22 15.78
N GLN A 34 -8.83 -0.81 16.50
CA GLN A 34 -7.44 -0.88 16.99
C GLN A 34 -6.47 -0.80 15.81
N GLN A 35 -5.52 0.14 15.85
CA GLN A 35 -4.46 0.20 14.86
C GLN A 35 -3.45 -0.93 15.08
N ILE A 36 -3.27 -1.77 14.06
CA ILE A 36 -2.31 -2.87 14.03
C ILE A 36 -0.98 -2.38 13.45
N ASP A 37 -1.03 -1.63 12.35
CA ASP A 37 0.16 -1.15 11.66
C ASP A 37 -0.15 0.12 10.85
N GLN A 38 0.90 0.87 10.54
CA GLN A 38 0.87 1.94 9.56
C GLN A 38 2.20 2.02 8.84
N GLY A 39 2.19 2.40 7.56
CA GLY A 39 3.40 2.44 6.78
C GLY A 39 3.25 3.10 5.42
N LYS A 40 4.19 2.77 4.56
CA LYS A 40 4.26 3.23 3.17
C LYS A 40 4.26 2.05 2.21
N TYR A 41 3.81 2.31 1.00
CA TYR A 41 3.82 1.35 -0.10
C TYR A 41 4.29 2.00 -1.39
N LEU A 42 4.79 1.14 -2.29
CA LEU A 42 5.03 1.42 -3.68
C LEU A 42 4.36 0.32 -4.49
N VAL A 43 3.56 0.69 -5.49
CA VAL A 43 2.97 -0.24 -6.46
C VAL A 43 3.44 0.16 -7.85
N VAL A 44 3.92 -0.82 -8.60
CA VAL A 44 4.06 -0.73 -10.04
C VAL A 44 2.82 -1.36 -10.67
N TRP A 45 2.07 -0.56 -11.40
CA TRP A 45 0.91 -0.97 -12.18
C TRP A 45 1.32 -1.22 -13.63
N LYS A 46 0.69 -2.19 -14.28
CA LYS A 46 0.81 -2.42 -15.72
C LYS A 46 -0.55 -2.48 -16.40
N GLU A 47 -0.70 -1.75 -17.48
CA GLU A 47 -1.88 -1.70 -18.33
C GLU A 47 -1.85 -2.91 -19.28
N GLN A 48 -2.94 -3.67 -19.29
CA GLN A 48 -3.11 -4.85 -20.16
C GLN A 48 -4.54 -4.86 -20.70
N ASN A 49 -4.69 -4.58 -22.00
CA ASN A 49 -5.97 -4.62 -22.73
C ASN A 49 -7.03 -3.65 -22.18
N GLY A 50 -6.64 -2.40 -21.94
CA GLY A 50 -7.45 -1.34 -21.34
C GLY A 50 -7.62 -1.44 -19.83
N GLN A 51 -6.85 -2.28 -19.14
CA GLN A 51 -7.02 -2.57 -17.71
C GLN A 51 -5.71 -2.52 -16.94
N TRP A 52 -5.65 -1.67 -15.91
CA TRP A 52 -4.54 -1.63 -14.98
C TRP A 52 -4.56 -2.83 -14.02
N ARG A 53 -3.39 -3.46 -13.84
CA ARG A 53 -3.17 -4.59 -12.93
C ARG A 53 -1.95 -4.32 -12.06
N LEU A 54 -1.98 -4.76 -10.81
CA LEU A 54 -0.78 -4.78 -9.98
C LEU A 54 0.26 -5.67 -10.65
N HIS A 55 1.40 -5.10 -11.00
CA HIS A 55 2.52 -5.84 -11.56
C HIS A 55 3.53 -6.22 -10.48
N GLN A 56 3.88 -5.28 -9.61
CA GLN A 56 4.74 -5.49 -8.44
C GLN A 56 4.28 -4.58 -7.30
N ASP A 57 4.42 -5.04 -6.06
CA ASP A 57 4.18 -4.22 -4.88
C ASP A 57 5.22 -4.45 -3.78
N ILE A 58 5.43 -3.43 -2.97
CA ILE A 58 6.22 -3.53 -1.75
C ILE A 58 5.66 -2.58 -0.69
N TRP A 59 5.64 -3.08 0.54
CA TRP A 59 5.06 -2.42 1.69
C TRP A 59 6.05 -2.53 2.86
N ASN A 60 6.18 -1.47 3.65
CA ASN A 60 6.97 -1.54 4.87
C ASN A 60 6.40 -0.68 6.00
N THR A 61 6.44 -1.25 7.20
CA THR A 61 5.96 -0.60 8.42
C THR A 61 6.76 0.67 8.72
N SER A 62 6.07 1.67 9.25
CA SER A 62 6.67 2.86 9.85
C SER A 62 6.63 2.81 11.38
N LEU A 63 6.22 1.68 11.98
CA LEU A 63 6.36 1.48 13.42
C LEU A 63 7.85 1.36 13.79
N PRO A 64 8.24 1.81 14.99
CA PRO A 64 9.59 1.57 15.49
C PRO A 64 9.92 0.09 15.50
N ALA A 65 11.18 -0.24 15.26
CA ALA A 65 11.66 -1.60 15.46
C ALA A 65 11.44 -2.01 16.93
N PRO A 66 11.09 -3.27 17.21
CA PRO A 66 11.02 -3.78 18.58
C PRO A 66 12.36 -3.54 19.30
N ALA A 67 12.30 -3.25 20.59
CA ALA A 67 13.50 -3.30 21.42
C ALA A 67 14.09 -4.73 21.38
N GLN A 68 15.42 -4.81 21.32
CA GLN A 68 16.16 -6.08 21.41
C GLN A 68 16.11 -6.65 22.82
#